data_AF-A0A6S7FBY4-F1
#
_entry.id   AF-A0A6S7FBY4-F1
#
_cell.length_a   1.000
_cell.length_b   1.000
_cell.length_c   1.000
_cell.angle_alpha   90.00
_cell.angle_beta   90.00
_cell.angle_gamma   90.00
#
_symmetry.space_group_name_H-M   'P 1'
#
loop_
_entity.id
_entity.type
_entity.pdbx_description
1 polymer ?
#
loop_
_entity_poly.entity_id
_entity_poly.type
_entity_poly.pdbx_seq_one_letter_code
_entity_poly.pdbx_strand_id
1 'polypeptide(L)'
;MRLVTFRAHPTAAARLGALAEGYVIDLALLGCAGGVDLPDDMLAFIDLGPVAVAQASKLMEAYRGAWPVGTALPQENVKLLAPIPRPRKNIFGIGLNYVEHVAESSRTLDTSADLPKQPVIFSKPPTTVIGPGDAIEHNAKITQQLDWEVELAVIMGRRASRVAEADALSYVFGYSVMLDMSARDCRRAGQWIYSKGQDTYAPFGPCIVTADEIPDPQVLDLWLTVNGERKQGSNTRHMLFKVPFLISDISAGITLEPGDIIATGTPEGVGAGRKPQEWLWPGDVVVACVEGIGTLRHPVVAV
;
A
#
# COMPACT_ATOMS: atom_id res chain seq x y z
N MET A 1 -13.60 -8.81 1.22
CA MET A 1 -12.87 -9.52 0.15
C MET A 1 -11.38 -9.16 0.14
N ARG A 2 -10.50 -10.08 -0.33
CA ARG A 2 -9.06 -9.84 -0.58
C ARG A 2 -8.79 -9.82 -2.08
N LEU A 3 -8.64 -8.63 -2.66
CA LEU A 3 -8.50 -8.41 -4.10
C LEU A 3 -7.03 -8.32 -4.51
N VAL A 4 -6.68 -8.95 -5.63
CA VAL A 4 -5.32 -8.99 -6.18
C VAL A 4 -5.33 -8.63 -7.65
N THR A 5 -4.19 -8.15 -8.14
CA THR A 5 -3.90 -8.15 -9.57
C THR A 5 -2.87 -9.24 -9.83
N PHE A 6 -3.12 -10.11 -10.81
CA PHE A 6 -2.28 -11.28 -11.06
C PHE A 6 -2.02 -11.49 -12.56
N ARG A 7 -1.01 -12.30 -12.86
CA ARG A 7 -0.77 -12.88 -14.19
C ARG A 7 -0.71 -14.40 -14.08
N ALA A 8 -1.46 -15.08 -14.96
CA ALA A 8 -1.48 -16.54 -15.01
C ALA A 8 -0.15 -17.16 -15.51
N HIS A 9 0.59 -16.44 -16.36
CA HIS A 9 1.91 -16.81 -16.86
C HIS A 9 2.67 -15.55 -17.29
N PRO A 10 4.00 -15.59 -17.54
CA PRO A 10 4.83 -14.40 -17.75
C PRO A 10 4.37 -13.46 -18.88
N THR A 11 3.76 -14.01 -19.92
CA THR A 11 3.25 -13.26 -21.09
C THR A 11 1.76 -12.90 -21.01
N ALA A 12 1.06 -13.34 -19.97
CA ALA A 12 -0.37 -13.06 -19.79
C ALA A 12 -0.60 -11.58 -19.47
N ALA A 13 -1.76 -11.06 -19.88
CA ALA A 13 -2.24 -9.78 -19.38
C ALA A 13 -2.42 -9.85 -17.85
N ALA A 14 -2.23 -8.70 -17.19
CA ALA A 14 -2.60 -8.56 -15.78
C ALA A 14 -4.12 -8.56 -15.66
N ARG A 15 -4.66 -9.27 -14.67
CA ARG A 15 -6.10 -9.40 -14.44
C ARG A 15 -6.44 -9.24 -12.97
N LEU A 16 -7.67 -8.81 -12.70
CA LEU A 16 -8.27 -8.72 -11.38
C LEU A 16 -8.67 -10.11 -10.88
N GLY A 17 -8.29 -10.42 -9.65
CA GLY A 17 -8.77 -11.60 -8.96
C GLY A 17 -9.07 -11.37 -7.49
N ALA A 18 -9.60 -12.40 -6.85
CA ALA A 18 -9.80 -12.46 -5.40
C ALA A 18 -9.14 -13.72 -4.82
N LEU A 19 -8.57 -13.59 -3.62
CA LEU A 19 -7.97 -14.73 -2.92
C LEU A 19 -9.05 -15.52 -2.17
N ALA A 20 -9.11 -16.83 -2.40
CA ALA A 20 -9.96 -17.75 -1.66
C ALA A 20 -9.35 -19.17 -1.65
N GLU A 21 -9.27 -19.82 -0.48
CA GLU A 21 -8.97 -21.25 -0.36
C GLU A 21 -7.65 -21.71 -1.04
N GLY A 22 -6.63 -20.84 -1.11
CA GLY A 22 -5.36 -21.13 -1.79
C GLY A 22 -5.39 -20.90 -3.31
N TYR A 23 -6.48 -20.32 -3.82
CA TYR A 23 -6.65 -19.96 -5.22
C TYR A 23 -6.73 -18.45 -5.42
N VAL A 24 -6.39 -18.02 -6.63
CA VAL A 24 -6.76 -16.73 -7.19
C VAL A 24 -7.95 -16.97 -8.13
N ILE A 25 -9.07 -16.34 -7.81
CA ILE A 25 -10.31 -16.40 -8.59
C ILE A 25 -10.37 -15.19 -9.52
N ASP A 26 -10.37 -15.40 -10.83
CA ASP A 26 -10.52 -14.36 -11.84
C ASP A 26 -11.95 -13.80 -11.80
N LEU A 27 -12.11 -12.55 -11.36
CA LEU A 27 -13.43 -12.00 -11.09
C LEU A 27 -14.24 -11.74 -12.36
N ALA A 28 -13.59 -11.44 -13.49
CA ALA A 28 -14.29 -11.27 -14.76
C ALA A 28 -14.82 -12.61 -15.29
N LEU A 29 -14.01 -13.68 -15.19
CA LEU A 29 -14.45 -15.02 -15.60
C LEU A 29 -15.53 -15.59 -14.66
N LEU A 30 -15.39 -15.37 -13.35
CA LEU A 30 -16.43 -15.72 -12.37
C LEU A 30 -17.72 -14.95 -12.63
N GLY A 31 -17.61 -13.65 -12.93
CA GLY A 31 -18.71 -12.80 -13.37
C GLY A 31 -19.44 -13.39 -14.58
N CYS A 32 -18.70 -13.72 -15.64
CA CYS A 32 -19.26 -14.36 -16.83
C CYS A 32 -19.99 -15.68 -16.52
N ALA A 33 -19.42 -16.52 -15.65
CA ALA A 33 -20.06 -17.77 -15.23
C ALA A 33 -21.36 -17.55 -14.45
N GLY A 34 -21.44 -16.47 -13.67
CA GLY A 34 -22.61 -16.06 -12.89
C GLY A 34 -23.57 -15.08 -13.60
N GLY A 35 -23.31 -14.73 -14.87
CA GLY A 35 -24.13 -13.78 -15.62
C GLY A 35 -24.02 -12.32 -15.16
N VAL A 36 -22.90 -11.93 -14.53
CA VAL A 36 -22.61 -10.56 -14.09
C VAL A 36 -21.40 -10.04 -14.86
N ASP A 37 -21.53 -8.89 -15.52
CA ASP A 37 -20.42 -8.24 -16.21
C ASP A 37 -19.51 -7.54 -15.19
N LEU A 38 -18.41 -8.22 -14.81
CA LEU A 38 -17.37 -7.69 -13.94
C LEU A 38 -16.12 -7.37 -14.77
N PRO A 39 -15.47 -6.22 -14.55
CA PRO A 39 -14.25 -5.86 -15.26
C PRO A 39 -13.09 -6.79 -14.86
N ASP A 40 -12.12 -6.90 -15.75
CA ASP A 40 -10.90 -7.67 -15.51
C ASP A 40 -9.74 -6.84 -14.99
N ASP A 41 -9.94 -5.54 -14.72
CA ASP A 41 -8.94 -4.66 -14.13
C ASP A 41 -9.40 -4.04 -12.80
N MET A 42 -8.44 -3.85 -11.89
CA MET A 42 -8.69 -3.37 -10.52
C MET A 42 -9.29 -1.96 -10.50
N LEU A 43 -8.84 -1.06 -11.37
CA LEU A 43 -9.26 0.34 -11.32
C LEU A 43 -10.68 0.52 -11.84
N ALA A 44 -11.07 -0.17 -12.92
CA ALA A 44 -12.44 -0.22 -13.38
C ALA A 44 -13.36 -0.88 -12.34
N PHE A 45 -12.89 -1.92 -11.64
CA PHE A 45 -13.66 -2.51 -10.54
C PHE A 45 -13.89 -1.51 -9.39
N ILE A 46 -12.86 -0.74 -9.02
CA ILE A 46 -12.97 0.34 -8.04
C ILE A 46 -13.96 1.42 -8.51
N ASP A 47 -13.94 1.79 -9.79
CA ASP A 47 -14.86 2.80 -10.35
C ASP A 47 -16.34 2.40 -10.26
N LEU A 48 -16.64 1.09 -10.36
CA LEU A 48 -18.00 0.58 -10.17
C LEU A 48 -18.47 0.66 -8.71
N GLY A 49 -17.53 0.87 -7.77
CA GLY A 49 -17.83 1.15 -6.37
C GLY A 49 -18.45 -0.02 -5.61
N PRO A 50 -19.20 0.26 -4.52
CA PRO A 50 -19.69 -0.77 -3.60
C PRO A 50 -20.62 -1.81 -4.22
N VAL A 51 -21.30 -1.48 -5.33
CA VAL A 51 -22.20 -2.42 -6.02
C VAL A 51 -21.41 -3.57 -6.62
N ALA A 52 -20.26 -3.30 -7.25
CA ALA A 52 -19.41 -4.35 -7.81
C ALA A 52 -18.83 -5.26 -6.72
N VAL A 53 -18.39 -4.68 -5.59
CA VAL A 53 -17.94 -5.46 -4.42
C VAL A 53 -19.06 -6.39 -3.93
N ALA A 54 -20.28 -5.89 -3.78
CA ALA A 54 -21.41 -6.69 -3.31
C ALA A 54 -21.76 -7.83 -4.27
N GLN A 55 -21.74 -7.58 -5.60
CA GLN A 55 -22.01 -8.63 -6.59
C GLN A 55 -20.89 -9.67 -6.66
N ALA A 56 -19.63 -9.23 -6.65
CA ALA A 56 -18.49 -10.13 -6.60
C ALA A 56 -18.51 -10.98 -5.33
N SER A 57 -18.83 -10.41 -4.16
CA SER A 57 -18.95 -11.17 -2.90
C SER A 57 -20.03 -12.23 -2.96
N LYS A 58 -21.20 -11.93 -3.57
CA LYS A 58 -22.27 -12.91 -3.77
C LYS A 58 -21.83 -14.07 -4.67
N LEU A 59 -21.12 -13.77 -5.76
CA LEU A 59 -20.59 -14.80 -6.66
C LEU A 59 -19.53 -15.66 -5.98
N MET A 60 -18.60 -15.02 -5.27
CA MET A 60 -17.56 -15.72 -4.50
C MET A 60 -18.18 -16.67 -3.48
N GLU A 61 -19.26 -16.27 -2.82
CA GLU A 61 -19.96 -17.15 -1.86
C GLU A 61 -20.75 -18.25 -2.56
N ALA A 62 -21.45 -17.95 -3.66
CA ALA A 62 -22.25 -18.92 -4.40
C ALA A 62 -21.42 -20.07 -5.00
N TYR A 63 -20.18 -19.81 -5.40
CA TYR A 63 -19.27 -20.79 -6.01
C TYR A 63 -18.18 -21.32 -5.07
N ARG A 64 -18.19 -20.91 -3.79
CA ARG A 64 -17.18 -21.32 -2.80
C ARG A 64 -17.06 -22.85 -2.74
N GLY A 65 -15.83 -23.36 -2.78
CA GLY A 65 -15.54 -24.81 -2.76
C GLY A 65 -15.88 -25.57 -4.06
N ALA A 66 -16.52 -24.94 -5.05
CA ALA A 66 -16.90 -25.54 -6.32
C ALA A 66 -16.76 -24.53 -7.48
N TRP A 67 -15.56 -23.97 -7.62
CA TRP A 67 -15.25 -22.96 -8.61
C TRP A 67 -15.48 -23.47 -10.04
N PRO A 68 -16.16 -22.70 -10.93
CA PRO A 68 -16.29 -23.06 -12.33
C PRO A 68 -14.93 -23.25 -12.99
N VAL A 69 -14.82 -24.24 -13.87
CA VAL A 69 -13.56 -24.55 -14.58
C VAL A 69 -13.04 -23.31 -15.31
N GLY A 70 -11.77 -23.00 -15.11
CA GLY A 70 -11.09 -21.85 -15.72
C GLY A 70 -11.21 -20.53 -14.95
N THR A 71 -12.01 -20.47 -13.87
CA THR A 71 -12.14 -19.25 -13.05
C THR A 71 -11.15 -19.20 -11.88
N ALA A 72 -10.66 -20.34 -11.42
CA ALA A 72 -9.76 -20.47 -10.27
C ALA A 72 -8.40 -21.03 -10.69
N LEU A 73 -7.33 -20.37 -10.28
CA LEU A 73 -5.96 -20.81 -10.46
C LEU A 73 -5.28 -20.99 -9.10
N PRO A 74 -4.50 -22.06 -8.87
CA PRO A 74 -3.72 -22.17 -7.63
C PRO A 74 -2.84 -20.94 -7.45
N GLN A 75 -2.85 -20.34 -6.26
CA GLN A 75 -2.14 -19.09 -5.99
C GLN A 75 -0.62 -19.22 -6.26
N GLU A 76 -0.06 -20.40 -6.01
CA GLU A 76 1.35 -20.72 -6.27
C GLU A 76 1.71 -20.75 -7.77
N ASN A 77 0.72 -20.91 -8.65
CA ASN A 77 0.91 -21.00 -10.10
C ASN A 77 0.75 -19.66 -10.82
N VAL A 78 0.49 -18.57 -10.08
CA VAL A 78 0.35 -17.23 -10.66
C VAL A 78 1.36 -16.27 -10.07
N LYS A 79 1.69 -15.21 -10.84
CA LYS A 79 2.47 -14.09 -10.32
C LYS A 79 1.50 -13.01 -9.83
N LEU A 80 1.50 -12.76 -8.52
CA LEU A 80 0.85 -11.57 -7.96
C LEU A 80 1.65 -10.32 -8.36
N LEU A 81 0.94 -9.29 -8.79
CA LEU A 81 1.46 -7.94 -9.03
C LEU A 81 1.04 -7.04 -7.87
N ALA A 82 1.52 -5.79 -7.88
CA ALA A 82 0.94 -4.77 -7.02
C ALA A 82 -0.57 -4.67 -7.31
N PRO A 83 -1.46 -4.52 -6.30
CA PRO A 83 -2.90 -4.49 -6.54
C PRO A 83 -3.34 -3.43 -7.55
N ILE A 84 -2.67 -2.28 -7.56
CA ILE A 84 -2.77 -1.25 -8.60
C ILE A 84 -1.36 -1.04 -9.15
N PRO A 85 -0.96 -1.74 -10.23
CA PRO A 85 0.41 -1.66 -10.76
C PRO A 85 0.80 -0.26 -11.25
N ARG A 86 -0.19 0.50 -11.72
CA ARG A 86 0.01 1.88 -12.18
C ARG A 86 -1.14 2.76 -11.66
N PRO A 87 -0.93 3.45 -10.52
CA PRO A 87 -1.90 4.43 -10.03
C PRO A 87 -2.15 5.55 -11.05
N ARG A 88 -3.38 6.08 -11.09
CA ARG A 88 -3.78 7.18 -12.00
C ARG A 88 -3.09 8.49 -11.66
N LYS A 89 -2.90 8.74 -10.36
CA LYS A 89 -2.18 9.89 -9.80
C LYS A 89 -1.01 9.43 -8.95
N ASN A 90 -0.17 10.38 -8.55
CA ASN A 90 0.86 10.11 -7.54
C ASN A 90 0.21 9.61 -6.25
N ILE A 91 0.92 8.73 -5.55
CA ILE A 91 0.56 8.29 -4.21
C ILE A 91 0.80 9.47 -3.26
N PHE A 92 -0.19 9.79 -2.43
CA PHE A 92 -0.04 10.77 -1.35
C PHE A 92 0.67 10.09 -0.19
N GLY A 93 1.82 10.62 0.24
CA GLY A 93 2.52 10.11 1.40
C GLY A 93 2.44 11.09 2.57
N ILE A 94 2.35 10.57 3.79
CA ILE A 94 2.24 11.37 5.01
C ILE A 94 3.48 11.18 5.88
N GLY A 95 4.24 12.26 6.05
CA GLY A 95 5.41 12.25 6.94
C GLY A 95 5.04 12.47 8.38
N LEU A 96 5.90 11.99 9.27
CA LEU A 96 5.87 12.33 10.70
C LEU A 96 4.51 12.07 11.36
N ASN A 97 3.82 10.99 10.93
CA ASN A 97 2.47 10.69 11.38
C ASN A 97 2.40 9.75 12.58
N TYR A 98 3.53 9.42 13.21
CA TYR A 98 3.58 8.65 14.46
C TYR A 98 4.38 9.44 15.48
N VAL A 99 3.85 9.53 16.71
CA VAL A 99 4.43 10.38 17.77
C VAL A 99 5.89 10.00 18.07
N GLU A 100 6.16 8.71 18.21
CA GLU A 100 7.51 8.21 18.50
C GLU A 100 8.45 8.41 17.31
N HIS A 101 7.95 8.31 16.08
CA HIS A 101 8.72 8.58 14.87
C HIS A 101 9.07 10.08 14.72
N VAL A 102 8.23 11.01 15.20
CA VAL A 102 8.56 12.44 15.23
C VAL A 102 9.73 12.69 16.19
N ALA A 103 9.68 12.10 17.38
CA ALA A 103 10.75 12.18 18.37
C ALA A 103 12.04 11.52 17.87
N GLU A 104 11.94 10.44 17.08
CA GLU A 104 13.07 9.79 16.42
C GLU A 104 13.69 10.69 15.34
N SER A 105 12.88 11.17 14.40
CA SER A 105 13.32 11.97 13.25
C SER A 105 13.97 13.29 13.66
N SER A 106 13.40 13.99 14.65
CA SER A 106 13.96 15.27 15.12
C SER A 106 15.35 15.16 15.77
N ARG A 107 15.75 13.96 16.20
CA ARG A 107 17.08 13.72 16.77
C ARG A 107 18.15 13.42 15.72
N THR A 108 17.78 12.89 14.58
CA THR A 108 18.72 12.32 13.60
C THR A 108 18.61 12.90 12.19
N LEU A 109 17.51 13.61 11.89
CA LEU A 109 17.25 14.26 10.62
C LEU A 109 17.02 15.77 10.82
N ASP A 110 17.23 16.54 9.76
CA ASP A 110 16.94 17.98 9.71
C ASP A 110 15.42 18.23 9.66
N THR A 111 14.74 17.91 10.78
CA THR A 111 13.29 17.99 10.96
C THR A 111 12.97 18.55 12.34
N SER A 112 11.86 19.29 12.46
CA SER A 112 11.46 19.92 13.72
C SER A 112 11.15 18.89 14.81
N ALA A 113 11.47 19.23 16.07
CA ALA A 113 11.08 18.46 17.26
C ALA A 113 9.62 18.67 17.68
N ASP A 114 8.97 19.71 17.18
CA ASP A 114 7.56 19.97 17.46
C ASP A 114 6.68 19.00 16.67
N LEU A 115 5.63 18.47 17.31
CA LEU A 115 4.61 17.69 16.62
C LEU A 115 3.99 18.53 15.49
N PRO A 116 3.87 17.97 14.27
CA PRO A 116 3.20 18.67 13.17
C PRO A 116 1.78 19.07 13.59
N LYS A 117 1.40 20.31 13.23
CA LYS A 117 0.02 20.81 13.47
C LYS A 117 -0.92 20.44 12.32
N GLN A 118 -0.37 20.03 11.18
CA GLN A 118 -1.06 19.61 9.97
C GLN A 118 -0.28 18.44 9.34
N PRO A 119 -0.93 17.57 8.55
CA PRO A 119 -0.25 16.47 7.88
C PRO A 119 0.88 16.98 6.97
N VAL A 120 2.06 16.38 7.06
CA VAL A 120 3.17 16.68 6.14
C VAL A 120 2.99 15.84 4.88
N ILE A 121 2.43 16.45 3.84
CA ILE A 121 2.09 15.75 2.60
C ILE A 121 3.24 15.82 1.60
N PHE A 122 3.62 14.66 1.05
CA PHE A 122 4.50 14.53 -0.09
C PHE A 122 3.87 13.59 -1.13
N SER A 123 4.59 13.29 -2.21
CA SER A 123 4.08 12.34 -3.20
C SER A 123 5.14 11.38 -3.71
N LYS A 124 4.70 10.20 -4.15
CA LYS A 124 5.50 9.20 -4.87
C LYS A 124 4.91 8.98 -6.27
N PRO A 125 5.70 9.12 -7.35
CA PRO A 125 5.21 8.92 -8.72
C PRO A 125 4.70 7.49 -8.98
N PRO A 126 3.76 7.28 -9.91
CA PRO A 126 3.28 5.94 -10.27
C PRO A 126 4.36 4.97 -10.80
N THR A 127 5.55 5.46 -11.18
CA THR A 127 6.69 4.62 -11.61
C THR A 127 7.38 3.91 -10.47
N THR A 128 7.15 4.32 -9.22
CA THR A 128 7.82 3.71 -8.06
C THR A 128 7.21 2.37 -7.64
N VAL A 129 6.01 2.04 -8.14
CA VAL A 129 5.23 0.89 -7.68
C VAL A 129 5.82 -0.43 -8.17
N ILE A 130 6.04 -1.36 -7.25
CA ILE A 130 6.39 -2.75 -7.54
C ILE A 130 5.52 -3.72 -6.74
N GLY A 131 5.35 -4.93 -7.27
CA GLY A 131 4.48 -5.95 -6.68
C GLY A 131 5.22 -6.95 -5.79
N PRO A 132 4.50 -7.85 -5.11
CA PRO A 132 5.09 -8.84 -4.21
C PRO A 132 6.25 -9.62 -4.83
N GLY A 133 7.40 -9.61 -4.14
CA GLY A 133 8.61 -10.34 -4.55
C GLY A 133 9.47 -9.63 -5.59
N ASP A 134 9.03 -8.52 -6.16
CA ASP A 134 9.85 -7.70 -7.06
C ASP A 134 10.95 -6.98 -6.25
N ALA A 135 12.07 -6.66 -6.89
CA ALA A 135 13.23 -6.12 -6.20
C ALA A 135 13.14 -4.61 -5.96
N ILE A 136 13.66 -4.16 -4.83
CA ILE A 136 13.97 -2.76 -4.55
C ILE A 136 15.36 -2.46 -5.12
N GLU A 137 15.47 -1.47 -5.99
CA GLU A 137 16.71 -1.10 -6.65
C GLU A 137 17.53 -0.14 -5.78
N HIS A 138 18.81 -0.47 -5.59
CA HIS A 138 19.77 0.36 -4.89
C HIS A 138 20.86 0.83 -5.86
N ASN A 139 20.76 2.09 -6.30
CA ASN A 139 21.81 2.74 -7.09
C ASN A 139 22.81 3.44 -6.17
N ALA A 140 23.99 2.84 -6.00
CA ALA A 140 25.04 3.37 -5.12
C ALA A 140 25.63 4.72 -5.57
N LYS A 141 25.37 5.16 -6.81
CA LYS A 141 25.76 6.51 -7.28
C LYS A 141 24.76 7.58 -6.87
N ILE A 142 23.56 7.19 -6.46
CA ILE A 142 22.47 8.11 -6.08
C ILE A 142 22.34 8.20 -4.57
N THR A 143 22.31 7.06 -3.86
CA THR A 143 22.07 7.00 -2.41
C THR A 143 23.08 6.07 -1.73
N GLN A 144 23.46 6.44 -0.50
CA GLN A 144 24.13 5.59 0.48
C GLN A 144 23.30 5.44 1.76
N GLN A 145 22.07 5.95 1.75
CA GLN A 145 21.16 6.00 2.90
C GLN A 145 19.76 5.53 2.50
N LEU A 146 19.67 4.35 1.87
CA LEU A 146 18.40 3.71 1.56
C LEU A 146 17.76 3.16 2.85
N ASP A 147 16.55 3.59 3.14
CA ASP A 147 15.85 3.34 4.39
C ASP A 147 14.46 2.72 4.15
N TRP A 148 13.92 2.06 5.17
CA TRP A 148 12.63 1.36 5.17
C TRP A 148 11.58 2.07 6.00
N GLU A 149 10.33 1.94 5.59
CA GLU A 149 9.15 2.50 6.27
C GLU A 149 7.94 1.61 5.96
N VAL A 150 7.45 0.79 6.91
CA VAL A 150 6.15 0.09 6.75
C VAL A 150 4.99 1.04 6.99
N GLU A 151 3.99 1.01 6.12
CA GLU A 151 2.80 1.85 6.22
C GLU A 151 1.51 1.11 5.88
N LEU A 152 0.41 1.55 6.48
CA LEU A 152 -0.94 1.26 6.00
C LEU A 152 -1.20 2.13 4.75
N ALA A 153 -1.61 1.51 3.66
CA ALA A 153 -2.10 2.20 2.47
C ALA A 153 -3.63 2.21 2.45
N VAL A 154 -4.21 3.39 2.25
CA VAL A 154 -5.66 3.59 2.10
C VAL A 154 -5.98 3.82 0.63
N ILE A 155 -6.89 3.05 0.07
CA ILE A 155 -7.32 3.15 -1.33
C ILE A 155 -8.69 3.80 -1.37
N MET A 156 -8.82 4.90 -2.09
CA MET A 156 -10.09 5.62 -2.23
C MET A 156 -11.01 4.87 -3.21
N GLY A 157 -12.29 4.74 -2.86
CA GLY A 157 -13.32 4.08 -3.68
C GLY A 157 -14.35 5.02 -4.27
N ARG A 158 -14.39 6.26 -3.79
CA ARG A 158 -15.31 7.30 -4.25
C ARG A 158 -14.59 8.62 -4.39
N ARG A 159 -15.05 9.46 -5.32
CA ARG A 159 -14.58 10.83 -5.43
C ARG A 159 -14.84 11.58 -4.12
N ALA A 160 -13.78 12.05 -3.46
CA ALA A 160 -13.85 12.82 -2.22
C ALA A 160 -13.33 14.25 -2.47
N SER A 161 -14.18 15.24 -2.20
CA SER A 161 -13.84 16.66 -2.28
C SER A 161 -14.56 17.40 -1.16
N ARG A 162 -13.80 18.05 -0.28
CA ARG A 162 -14.30 18.74 0.92
C ARG A 162 -15.19 17.84 1.78
N VAL A 163 -14.73 16.61 2.00
CA VAL A 163 -15.44 15.60 2.80
C VAL A 163 -15.24 15.91 4.28
N ALA A 164 -16.32 15.83 5.07
CA ALA A 164 -16.22 15.93 6.52
C ALA A 164 -15.56 14.67 7.10
N GLU A 165 -14.75 14.83 8.15
CA GLU A 165 -14.05 13.73 8.81
C GLU A 165 -14.97 12.58 9.21
N ALA A 166 -16.17 12.87 9.72
CA ALA A 166 -17.14 11.86 10.14
C ALA A 166 -17.62 10.95 9.00
N ASP A 167 -17.58 11.43 7.75
CA ASP A 167 -18.04 10.68 6.58
C ASP A 167 -16.88 10.01 5.83
N ALA A 168 -15.64 10.33 6.18
CA ALA A 168 -14.45 10.03 5.39
C ALA A 168 -14.26 8.53 5.10
N LEU A 169 -14.50 7.65 6.08
CA LEU A 169 -14.34 6.21 5.88
C LEU A 169 -15.32 5.62 4.86
N SER A 170 -16.47 6.26 4.62
CA SER A 170 -17.43 5.83 3.59
C SER A 170 -16.94 6.06 2.15
N TYR A 171 -15.79 6.72 1.98
CA TYR A 171 -15.13 6.94 0.69
C TYR A 171 -13.98 5.96 0.45
N VAL A 172 -13.63 5.13 1.43
CA VAL A 172 -12.53 4.15 1.33
C VAL A 172 -13.03 2.90 0.62
N PHE A 173 -12.28 2.44 -0.38
CA PHE A 173 -12.50 1.15 -1.04
C PHE A 173 -11.94 0.00 -0.19
N GLY A 174 -10.73 0.21 0.33
CA GLY A 174 -10.02 -0.80 1.09
C GLY A 174 -8.63 -0.36 1.49
N TYR A 175 -7.87 -1.33 1.99
CA TYR A 175 -6.56 -1.12 2.60
C TYR A 175 -5.53 -2.10 2.07
N SER A 176 -4.26 -1.71 2.09
CA SER A 176 -3.14 -2.58 1.72
C SER A 176 -1.89 -2.26 2.54
N VAL A 177 -0.80 -3.00 2.31
CA VAL A 177 0.53 -2.67 2.84
C VAL A 177 1.29 -1.87 1.79
N MET A 178 2.01 -0.84 2.23
CA MET A 178 3.00 -0.16 1.40
C MET A 178 4.32 -0.02 2.16
N LEU A 179 5.42 -0.10 1.41
CA LEU A 179 6.73 0.31 1.88
C LEU A 179 7.05 1.70 1.32
N ASP A 180 7.31 2.68 2.17
CA ASP A 180 7.79 4.01 1.76
C ASP A 180 9.33 4.05 1.76
N MET A 181 9.93 3.38 0.78
CA MET A 181 11.39 3.36 0.64
C MET A 181 11.93 4.78 0.43
N SER A 182 13.01 5.09 1.15
CA SER A 182 13.50 6.46 1.29
C SER A 182 15.02 6.54 1.14
N ALA A 183 15.51 7.24 0.13
CA ALA A 183 16.91 7.65 0.06
C ALA A 183 17.13 8.94 0.86
N ARG A 184 17.56 8.83 2.12
CA ARG A 184 17.54 9.96 3.08
C ARG A 184 18.47 11.11 2.69
N ASP A 185 19.57 10.82 2.01
CA ASP A 185 20.56 11.76 1.49
C ASP A 185 20.11 12.47 0.18
N CYS A 186 18.95 12.10 -0.37
CA CYS A 186 18.47 12.58 -1.66
C CYS A 186 17.37 13.65 -1.57
N ARG A 187 17.13 14.26 -0.40
CA ARG A 187 16.18 15.38 -0.28
C ARG A 187 16.68 16.59 -1.08
N ARG A 188 15.80 17.24 -1.84
CA ARG A 188 16.15 18.41 -2.68
C ARG A 188 15.43 19.64 -2.18
N ALA A 189 16.17 20.61 -1.63
CA ALA A 189 15.61 21.86 -1.11
C ALA A 189 14.40 21.63 -0.16
N GLY A 190 14.50 20.64 0.73
CA GLY A 190 13.45 20.26 1.67
C GLY A 190 12.32 19.41 1.08
N GLN A 191 12.25 19.21 -0.25
CA GLN A 191 11.24 18.39 -0.91
C GLN A 191 11.61 16.90 -0.90
N TRP A 192 10.62 16.04 -0.64
CA TRP A 192 10.84 14.60 -0.48
C TRP A 192 10.54 13.76 -1.73
N ILE A 193 9.94 14.35 -2.76
CA ILE A 193 9.55 13.61 -3.97
C ILE A 193 10.74 12.91 -4.63
N TYR A 194 11.95 13.50 -4.63
CA TYR A 194 13.12 12.83 -5.22
C TYR A 194 13.69 11.74 -4.31
N SER A 195 13.69 11.93 -2.99
CA SER A 195 14.16 10.92 -2.03
C SER A 195 13.23 9.71 -1.93
N LYS A 196 11.92 9.92 -2.11
CA LYS A 196 10.89 8.89 -1.96
C LYS A 196 10.33 8.42 -3.30
N GLY A 197 10.59 9.14 -4.39
CA GLY A 197 9.98 8.91 -5.70
C GLY A 197 10.88 8.23 -6.73
N GLN A 198 11.97 7.58 -6.31
CA GLN A 198 12.81 6.79 -7.21
C GLN A 198 12.10 5.51 -7.63
N ASP A 199 12.46 4.95 -8.78
CA ASP A 199 11.86 3.70 -9.26
C ASP A 199 11.99 2.60 -8.20
N THR A 200 10.99 1.72 -8.10
CA THR A 200 10.87 0.66 -7.10
C THR A 200 10.64 1.08 -5.64
N TYR A 201 10.53 2.38 -5.32
CA TYR A 201 10.45 2.84 -3.92
C TYR A 201 9.04 2.79 -3.30
N ALA A 202 8.03 2.30 -4.01
CA ALA A 202 6.69 2.04 -3.45
C ALA A 202 6.27 0.56 -3.61
N PRO A 203 6.95 -0.41 -2.96
CA PRO A 203 6.42 -1.76 -2.89
C PRO A 203 5.01 -1.78 -2.28
N PHE A 204 4.05 -2.42 -2.95
CA PHE A 204 2.62 -2.30 -2.66
C PHE A 204 1.90 -3.65 -2.78
N GLY A 205 1.09 -4.02 -1.77
CA GLY A 205 0.30 -5.26 -1.76
C GLY A 205 0.25 -5.97 -0.40
N PRO A 206 0.15 -7.31 -0.35
CA PRO A 206 0.02 -8.24 -1.48
C PRO A 206 -1.38 -8.21 -2.12
N CYS A 207 -2.36 -7.63 -1.44
CA CYS A 207 -3.75 -7.52 -1.87
C CYS A 207 -4.35 -6.20 -1.36
N ILE A 208 -5.51 -5.81 -1.90
CA ILE A 208 -6.39 -4.84 -1.26
C ILE A 208 -7.44 -5.61 -0.47
N VAL A 209 -7.52 -5.37 0.84
CA VAL A 209 -8.62 -5.84 1.66
C VAL A 209 -9.73 -4.80 1.63
N THR A 210 -10.93 -5.19 1.21
CA THR A 210 -12.06 -4.25 1.12
C THR A 210 -12.47 -3.72 2.49
N ALA A 211 -12.97 -2.48 2.53
CA ALA A 211 -13.19 -1.75 3.77
C ALA A 211 -14.19 -2.44 4.73
N ASP A 212 -15.11 -3.26 4.22
CA ASP A 212 -16.06 -4.06 5.02
C ASP A 212 -15.39 -5.15 5.87
N GLU A 213 -14.20 -5.62 5.49
CA GLU A 213 -13.41 -6.61 6.24
C GLU A 213 -12.51 -5.97 7.30
N ILE A 214 -12.30 -4.65 7.24
CA ILE A 214 -11.51 -3.87 8.21
C ILE A 214 -12.37 -2.70 8.69
N PRO A 215 -13.26 -2.94 9.67
CA PRO A 215 -14.20 -1.91 10.13
C PRO A 215 -13.51 -0.70 10.78
N ASP A 216 -12.37 -0.93 11.44
CA ASP A 216 -11.56 0.13 12.07
C ASP A 216 -10.10 0.04 11.60
N PRO A 217 -9.64 0.94 10.72
CA PRO A 217 -8.24 0.95 10.26
C PRO A 217 -7.27 1.48 11.31
N GLN A 218 -7.75 1.98 12.46
CA GLN A 218 -6.92 2.55 13.52
C GLN A 218 -6.56 1.56 14.63
N VAL A 219 -6.78 0.25 14.45
CA VAL A 219 -6.43 -0.77 15.45
C VAL A 219 -5.59 -1.90 14.89
N LEU A 220 -4.89 -1.67 13.78
CA LEU A 220 -4.10 -2.71 13.10
C LEU A 220 -2.66 -2.72 13.60
N ASP A 221 -2.16 -3.89 13.98
CA ASP A 221 -0.72 -4.04 14.21
C ASP A 221 0.03 -4.00 12.88
N LEU A 222 1.21 -3.37 12.89
CA LEU A 222 2.09 -3.29 11.72
C LEU A 222 3.54 -3.48 12.12
N TRP A 223 4.30 -4.11 11.22
CA TRP A 223 5.69 -4.45 11.49
C TRP A 223 6.54 -4.62 10.26
N LEU A 224 7.86 -4.49 10.48
CA LEU A 224 8.87 -4.68 9.47
C LEU A 224 10.08 -5.41 10.02
N THR A 225 10.65 -6.32 9.23
CA THR A 225 11.97 -6.93 9.46
C THR A 225 12.92 -6.65 8.30
N VAL A 226 14.20 -6.57 8.62
CA VAL A 226 15.30 -6.58 7.66
C VAL A 226 16.15 -7.80 7.97
N ASN A 227 16.34 -8.68 6.99
CA ASN A 227 17.07 -9.95 7.14
C ASN A 227 16.55 -10.82 8.30
N GLY A 228 15.25 -10.78 8.58
CA GLY A 228 14.60 -11.51 9.66
C GLY A 228 14.69 -10.83 11.03
N GLU A 229 15.47 -9.76 11.20
CA GLU A 229 15.52 -8.98 12.43
C GLU A 229 14.41 -7.93 12.43
N ARG A 230 13.59 -7.89 13.49
CA ARG A 230 12.51 -6.92 13.66
C ARG A 230 13.07 -5.50 13.77
N LYS A 231 12.72 -4.64 12.82
CA LYS A 231 13.16 -3.24 12.80
C LYS A 231 12.07 -2.24 13.23
N GLN A 232 10.82 -2.50 12.85
CA GLN A 232 9.66 -1.68 13.25
C GLN A 232 8.54 -2.56 13.81
N GLY A 233 7.78 -2.04 14.77
CA GLY A 233 6.64 -2.74 15.34
C GLY A 233 5.75 -1.80 16.15
N SER A 234 4.52 -1.57 15.70
CA SER A 234 3.61 -0.62 16.33
C SER A 234 2.15 -1.00 16.03
N ASN A 235 1.23 -0.07 16.27
CA ASN A 235 -0.20 -0.18 15.95
C ASN A 235 -0.71 1.14 15.35
N THR A 236 -1.63 1.08 14.38
CA THR A 236 -2.18 2.26 13.71
C THR A 236 -2.95 3.21 14.63
N ARG A 237 -3.30 2.79 15.86
CA ARG A 237 -3.84 3.69 16.91
C ARG A 237 -2.85 4.75 17.36
N HIS A 238 -1.56 4.60 17.05
CA HIS A 238 -0.51 5.57 17.39
C HIS A 238 -0.30 6.64 16.32
N MET A 239 -1.06 6.60 15.21
CA MET A 239 -1.06 7.68 14.22
C MET A 239 -1.48 9.01 14.86
N LEU A 240 -0.76 10.09 14.60
CA LEU A 240 -1.11 11.44 15.04
C LEU A 240 -2.36 11.94 14.31
N PHE A 241 -2.37 11.80 12.99
CA PHE A 241 -3.48 12.09 12.10
C PHE A 241 -4.09 10.78 11.61
N LYS A 242 -5.32 10.51 12.05
CA LYS A 242 -6.07 9.29 11.72
C LYS A 242 -6.52 9.30 10.26
N VAL A 243 -6.80 8.13 9.69
CA VAL A 243 -7.30 7.99 8.30
C VAL A 243 -8.48 8.93 7.99
N PRO A 244 -9.53 9.04 8.84
CA PRO A 244 -10.63 9.98 8.59
C PRO A 244 -10.17 11.44 8.43
N PHE A 245 -9.27 11.88 9.32
CA PHE A 245 -8.73 13.23 9.29
C PHE A 245 -7.84 13.46 8.06
N LEU A 246 -6.98 12.51 7.69
CA LEU A 246 -6.14 12.61 6.49
C LEU A 246 -6.99 12.81 5.23
N ILE A 247 -8.07 12.03 5.07
CA ILE A 247 -8.99 12.15 3.93
C ILE A 247 -9.68 13.53 3.96
N SER A 248 -10.19 13.95 5.12
CA SER A 248 -10.85 15.25 5.30
C SER A 248 -9.91 16.41 4.94
N ASP A 249 -8.70 16.42 5.50
CA ASP A 249 -7.68 17.46 5.31
C ASP A 249 -7.23 17.56 3.85
N ILE A 250 -6.81 16.43 3.24
CA ILE A 250 -6.40 16.42 1.83
C ILE A 250 -7.56 16.85 0.94
N SER A 251 -8.75 16.30 1.17
CA SER A 251 -9.92 16.58 0.33
C SER A 251 -10.41 18.02 0.42
N ALA A 252 -10.04 18.77 1.47
CA ALA A 252 -10.39 20.18 1.61
C ALA A 252 -9.83 21.03 0.45
N GLY A 253 -8.62 20.69 -0.03
CA GLY A 253 -7.93 21.40 -1.11
C GLY A 253 -7.74 20.58 -2.40
N ILE A 254 -7.65 19.25 -2.31
CA ILE A 254 -7.29 18.36 -3.42
C ILE A 254 -8.36 17.28 -3.58
N THR A 255 -9.04 17.22 -4.71
CA THR A 255 -9.99 16.13 -4.96
C THR A 255 -9.27 14.77 -5.06
N LEU A 256 -9.65 13.85 -4.18
CA LEU A 256 -9.29 12.44 -4.26
C LEU A 256 -10.28 11.71 -5.18
N GLU A 257 -9.77 10.84 -6.03
CA GLU A 257 -10.52 10.05 -7.01
C GLU A 257 -10.50 8.55 -6.65
N PRO A 258 -11.48 7.76 -7.13
CA PRO A 258 -11.41 6.31 -7.00
C PRO A 258 -10.08 5.76 -7.56
N GLY A 259 -9.40 4.96 -6.75
CA GLY A 259 -8.07 4.41 -7.03
C GLY A 259 -6.91 5.27 -6.52
N ASP A 260 -7.14 6.48 -6.01
CA ASP A 260 -6.09 7.26 -5.34
C ASP A 260 -5.64 6.56 -4.04
N ILE A 261 -4.35 6.68 -3.72
CA ILE A 261 -3.71 5.97 -2.61
C ILE A 261 -3.11 6.98 -1.64
N ILE A 262 -3.37 6.77 -0.35
CA ILE A 262 -2.73 7.49 0.76
C ILE A 262 -1.86 6.49 1.54
N ALA A 263 -0.54 6.67 1.49
CA ALA A 263 0.43 6.02 2.37
C ALA A 263 0.51 6.83 3.67
N THR A 264 0.04 6.23 4.76
CA THR A 264 -0.42 6.96 5.95
C THR A 264 0.68 7.33 6.95
N GLY A 265 1.95 7.10 6.61
CA GLY A 265 3.07 7.31 7.49
C GLY A 265 3.50 6.05 8.24
N THR A 266 4.72 6.09 8.75
CA THR A 266 5.41 4.95 9.37
C THR A 266 5.65 5.16 10.87
N PRO A 267 5.69 4.07 11.67
CA PRO A 267 6.13 4.15 13.06
C PRO A 267 7.66 4.30 13.18
N GLU A 268 8.13 4.45 14.41
CA GLU A 268 9.53 4.47 14.78
C GLU A 268 10.30 3.19 14.40
N GLY A 269 11.63 3.25 14.44
CA GLY A 269 12.51 2.12 14.14
C GLY A 269 13.06 2.13 12.71
N VAL A 270 12.93 3.26 12.01
CA VAL A 270 13.58 3.48 10.71
C VAL A 270 15.10 3.47 10.86
N GLY A 271 15.81 3.11 9.81
CA GLY A 271 17.27 3.04 9.75
C GLY A 271 17.95 4.34 10.20
N ALA A 272 17.43 5.49 9.73
CA ALA A 272 17.94 6.80 10.09
C ALA A 272 17.82 7.14 11.59
N GLY A 273 16.90 6.51 12.31
CA GLY A 273 16.63 6.75 13.73
C GLY A 273 17.49 5.93 14.68
N ARG A 274 18.21 4.93 14.15
CA ARG A 274 19.01 3.98 14.92
C ARG A 274 20.34 4.57 15.37
N LYS A 275 20.94 3.93 16.38
CA LYS A 275 22.26 4.28 16.93
C LYS A 275 23.16 3.04 17.03
N PRO A 276 24.15 2.87 16.14
CA PRO A 276 24.41 3.72 14.96
C PRO A 276 23.27 3.65 13.93
N GLN A 277 23.23 4.62 13.00
CA GLN A 277 22.31 4.56 11.88
C GLN A 277 22.53 3.30 11.06
N GLU A 278 21.47 2.80 10.45
CA GLU A 278 21.46 1.56 9.69
C GLU A 278 20.79 1.83 8.33
N TRP A 279 21.31 1.23 7.25
CA TRP A 279 20.84 1.45 5.89
C TRP A 279 20.76 0.12 5.14
N LEU A 280 19.90 0.06 4.12
CA LEU A 280 19.77 -1.10 3.25
C LEU A 280 20.83 -1.12 2.18
N TRP A 281 21.34 -2.31 1.90
CA TRP A 281 22.33 -2.60 0.88
C TRP A 281 21.87 -3.73 -0.04
N PRO A 282 22.39 -3.80 -1.28
CA PRO A 282 22.18 -4.96 -2.14
C PRO A 282 22.45 -6.29 -1.42
N GLY A 283 21.49 -7.21 -1.46
CA GLY A 283 21.51 -8.48 -0.73
C GLY A 283 20.57 -8.51 0.48
N ASP A 284 20.17 -7.37 1.01
CA ASP A 284 19.19 -7.30 2.09
C ASP A 284 17.80 -7.72 1.64
N VAL A 285 17.00 -8.22 2.58
CA VAL A 285 15.60 -8.57 2.37
C VAL A 285 14.73 -7.85 3.38
N VAL A 286 13.79 -7.05 2.87
CA VAL A 286 12.79 -6.34 3.66
C VAL A 286 11.49 -7.15 3.66
N VAL A 287 10.92 -7.37 4.84
CA VAL A 287 9.59 -7.99 5.00
C VAL A 287 8.72 -7.07 5.83
N ALA A 288 7.55 -6.71 5.33
CA ALA A 288 6.61 -5.82 6.01
C ALA A 288 5.22 -6.43 6.07
N CYS A 289 4.47 -6.14 7.12
CA CYS A 289 3.14 -6.69 7.34
C CYS A 289 2.24 -5.66 8.01
N VAL A 290 0.97 -5.70 7.63
CA VAL A 290 -0.13 -5.09 8.38
C VAL A 290 -1.14 -6.19 8.69
N GLU A 291 -1.51 -6.29 9.96
CA GLU A 291 -2.48 -7.26 10.47
C GLU A 291 -3.80 -7.16 9.71
N GLY A 292 -4.45 -8.30 9.48
CA GLY A 292 -5.67 -8.38 8.69
C GLY A 292 -5.45 -8.26 7.18
N ILE A 293 -4.33 -7.69 6.73
CA ILE A 293 -4.02 -7.48 5.30
C ILE A 293 -3.09 -8.56 4.77
N GLY A 294 -1.88 -8.68 5.32
CA GLY A 294 -0.89 -9.65 4.89
C GLY A 294 0.51 -9.09 4.84
N THR A 295 1.40 -9.83 4.16
CA THR A 295 2.84 -9.60 4.20
C THR A 295 3.41 -9.36 2.81
N LEU A 296 4.34 -8.41 2.71
CA LEU A 296 5.20 -8.14 1.56
C LEU A 296 6.63 -8.59 1.87
N ARG A 297 7.33 -9.10 0.85
CA ARG A 297 8.75 -9.46 0.93
C ARG A 297 9.46 -8.99 -0.33
N HIS A 298 10.52 -8.23 -0.17
CA HIS A 298 11.26 -7.62 -1.27
C HIS A 298 12.77 -7.74 -1.04
N PRO A 299 13.53 -8.31 -1.99
CA PRO A 299 14.99 -8.23 -1.97
C PRO A 299 15.46 -6.86 -2.43
N VAL A 300 16.62 -6.42 -1.93
CA VAL A 300 17.34 -5.24 -2.40
C VAL A 300 18.42 -5.68 -3.39
N VAL A 301 18.48 -5.05 -4.58
CA VAL A 301 19.44 -5.39 -5.64
C VAL A 301 20.23 -4.17 -6.09
N ALA A 302 21.46 -4.39 -6.57
CA ALA A 302 22.26 -3.33 -7.16
C ALA A 302 21.82 -3.04 -8.60
N VAL A 303 21.88 -1.77 -9.00
CA VAL A 303 21.67 -1.28 -10.38
C VAL A 303 22.73 -0.28 -10.82
#